data_AF-A0A1Y0ICY0-F1
#
_entry.id   AF-A0A1Y0ICY0-F1
#
_cell.length_a   1.000
_cell.length_b   1.000
_cell.length_c   1.000
_cell.angle_alpha   90.00
_cell.angle_beta   90.00
_cell.angle_gamma   90.00
#
_symmetry.space_group_name_H-M   'P 1'
#
loop_
_entity.id
_entity.type
_entity.pdbx_description
1 polymer ?
#
loop_
_entity_poly.entity_id
_entity_poly.type
_entity_poly.pdbx_seq_one_letter_code
_entity_poly.pdbx_strand_id
1 'polypeptide(L)'
;MSVVEPVFGNIGTAKKLNRFSLRGKAKVQGQWQLYCTLHSPEILPYEIGNALSAIVKRKQLTQNEAMQAIELAQAIPVRLVQVDINKALELALKFNIYAYDAYFLQCALSLSCSLLTLDKKMKEVAKQLNIVVLE
;
A
#
# COMPACT_ATOMS: atom_id res chain seq x y z
N MET A 1 -28.81 -3.33 -4.64
CA MET A 1 -27.64 -4.20 -4.44
C MET A 1 -26.52 -3.63 -5.30
N SER A 2 -25.78 -2.67 -4.75
CA SER A 2 -24.71 -1.95 -5.46
C SER A 2 -23.57 -2.93 -5.68
N VAL A 3 -23.32 -3.27 -6.94
CA VAL A 3 -22.09 -3.95 -7.34
C VAL A 3 -20.97 -2.97 -7.02
N VAL A 4 -20.22 -3.25 -5.96
CA VAL A 4 -18.92 -2.60 -5.74
C VAL A 4 -18.08 -3.07 -6.92
N GLU A 5 -17.91 -2.21 -7.93
CA GLU A 5 -16.93 -2.41 -8.97
C GLU A 5 -15.61 -2.74 -8.26
N PRO A 6 -15.06 -3.96 -8.42
CA PRO A 6 -13.73 -4.20 -7.91
C PRO A 6 -12.78 -3.25 -8.64
N VAL A 7 -11.62 -3.02 -8.05
CA VAL A 7 -10.52 -2.11 -8.45
C VAL A 7 -9.94 -2.43 -9.86
N PHE A 8 -10.78 -2.68 -10.85
CA PHE A 8 -10.45 -2.95 -12.24
C PHE A 8 -10.31 -1.67 -13.05
N GLY A 9 -10.88 -0.55 -12.60
CA GLY A 9 -10.73 0.75 -13.28
C GLY A 9 -9.27 1.12 -13.50
N ASN A 10 -8.42 0.98 -12.49
CA ASN A 10 -6.97 1.24 -12.60
C ASN A 10 -6.23 0.16 -13.40
N ILE A 11 -6.71 -1.09 -13.37
CA ILE A 11 -6.06 -2.21 -14.06
C ILE A 11 -6.28 -2.12 -15.57
N GLY A 12 -7.48 -1.75 -16.02
CA GLY A 12 -7.79 -1.52 -17.42
C GLY A 12 -7.17 -0.24 -17.97
N THR A 13 -7.19 0.86 -17.20
CA THR A 13 -6.70 2.16 -17.68
C THR A 13 -5.19 2.37 -17.49
N ALA A 14 -4.65 2.11 -16.29
CA ALA A 14 -3.23 2.34 -16.00
C ALA A 14 -2.37 1.12 -16.36
N LYS A 15 -2.85 -0.11 -16.13
CA LYS A 15 -2.09 -1.34 -16.41
C LYS A 15 -2.49 -2.05 -17.71
N LYS A 16 -3.48 -1.54 -18.45
CA LYS A 16 -3.95 -2.05 -19.76
C LYS A 16 -4.38 -3.52 -19.77
N LEU A 17 -4.70 -4.12 -18.62
CA LEU A 17 -5.21 -5.49 -18.54
C LEU A 17 -6.73 -5.49 -18.66
N ASN A 18 -7.21 -5.50 -19.89
CA ASN A 18 -8.66 -5.52 -20.18
C ASN A 18 -9.27 -6.93 -20.19
N ARG A 19 -8.43 -7.97 -20.20
CA ARG A 19 -8.87 -9.38 -20.11
C ARG A 19 -7.74 -10.28 -19.62
N PHE A 20 -8.09 -11.35 -18.89
CA PHE A 20 -7.14 -12.44 -18.63
C PHE A 20 -6.89 -13.24 -19.90
N SER A 21 -5.63 -13.35 -20.31
CA SER A 21 -5.22 -14.17 -21.46
C SER A 21 -5.05 -15.64 -21.09
N LEU A 22 -4.87 -15.95 -19.81
CA LEU A 22 -4.74 -17.33 -19.32
C LEU A 22 -6.10 -17.94 -18.92
N ARG A 23 -6.13 -19.26 -18.79
CA ARG A 23 -7.30 -20.06 -18.38
C ARG A 23 -6.90 -21.04 -17.27
N GLY A 24 -7.82 -21.28 -16.33
CA GLY A 24 -7.59 -22.09 -15.13
C GLY A 24 -7.12 -21.27 -13.93
N LYS A 25 -7.65 -21.59 -12.73
CA LYS A 25 -7.50 -20.79 -11.49
C LYS A 25 -6.05 -20.42 -11.17
N ALA A 26 -5.13 -21.37 -11.20
CA ALA A 26 -3.72 -21.13 -10.87
C ALA A 26 -3.04 -20.15 -11.84
N LYS A 27 -3.30 -20.29 -13.15
CA LYS A 27 -2.68 -19.43 -14.18
C LYS A 27 -3.26 -18.01 -14.14
N VAL A 28 -4.58 -17.88 -13.99
CA VAL A 28 -5.25 -16.59 -13.84
C VAL A 28 -4.78 -15.88 -12.57
N GLN A 29 -4.60 -16.60 -11.46
CA GLN A 29 -4.06 -16.05 -10.21
C GLN A 29 -2.63 -15.53 -10.39
N GLY A 30 -1.76 -16.29 -11.06
CA GLY A 30 -0.39 -15.83 -11.35
C GLY A 30 -0.39 -14.59 -12.25
N GLN A 31 -1.21 -14.57 -13.30
CA GLN A 31 -1.38 -13.38 -14.14
C GLN A 31 -1.88 -12.18 -13.32
N TRP A 32 -2.87 -12.38 -12.45
CA TRP A 32 -3.38 -11.33 -11.58
C TRP A 32 -2.30 -10.78 -10.64
N GLN A 33 -1.52 -11.64 -9.98
CA GLN A 33 -0.46 -11.23 -9.05
C GLN A 33 0.67 -10.44 -9.73
N LEU A 34 1.03 -10.82 -10.96
CA LEU A 34 1.99 -10.08 -11.77
C LEU A 34 1.49 -8.68 -12.14
N TYR A 35 0.18 -8.55 -12.39
CA TYR A 35 -0.42 -7.25 -12.66
C TYR A 35 -0.69 -6.44 -11.39
N CYS A 36 -0.98 -7.08 -10.25
CA CYS A 36 -1.34 -6.44 -8.98
C CYS A 36 -0.23 -6.54 -7.93
N THR A 37 1.02 -6.36 -8.33
CA THR A 37 2.14 -6.38 -7.39
C THR A 37 2.10 -5.15 -6.47
N LEU A 38 2.01 -5.41 -5.16
CA LEU A 38 2.08 -4.40 -4.12
C LEU A 38 3.53 -4.21 -3.68
N HIS A 39 3.92 -2.95 -3.48
CA HIS A 39 5.22 -2.57 -2.98
C HIS A 39 5.05 -1.68 -1.76
N SER A 40 5.94 -1.84 -0.79
CA SER A 40 5.94 -1.01 0.41
C SER A 40 7.35 -0.91 1.00
N PRO A 41 7.69 0.16 1.71
CA PRO A 41 8.89 0.20 2.52
C PRO A 41 8.94 -0.95 3.54
N GLU A 42 10.14 -1.38 3.91
CA GLU A 42 10.40 -2.36 4.99
C GLU A 42 9.80 -1.96 6.34
N ILE A 43 9.42 -0.69 6.54
CA ILE A 43 8.80 -0.23 7.79
C ILE A 43 7.35 -0.72 7.96
N LEU A 44 6.68 -1.19 6.89
CA LEU A 44 5.26 -1.55 6.91
C LEU A 44 4.86 -2.55 8.02
N PRO A 45 5.58 -3.66 8.27
CA PRO A 45 5.21 -4.59 9.34
C PRO A 45 5.24 -3.93 10.73
N TYR A 46 6.15 -2.97 10.95
CA TYR A 46 6.24 -2.22 12.20
C TYR A 46 5.07 -1.25 12.35
N GLU A 47 4.65 -0.58 11.27
CA GLU A 47 3.44 0.25 11.24
C GLU A 47 2.17 -0.57 11.55
N ILE A 48 2.04 -1.77 10.97
CA ILE A 48 0.94 -2.69 11.27
C ILE A 48 0.94 -3.07 12.75
N GLY A 49 2.10 -3.44 13.30
CA GLY A 49 2.23 -3.77 14.72
C GLY A 49 1.87 -2.59 15.64
N ASN A 50 2.32 -1.38 15.31
CA ASN A 50 2.00 -0.17 16.04
C ASN A 50 0.47 0.10 16.02
N ALA A 51 -0.16 0.01 14.84
CA ALA A 51 -1.59 0.21 14.68
C ALA A 51 -2.40 -0.81 15.49
N LEU A 52 -2.09 -2.10 15.39
CA LEU A 52 -2.75 -3.15 16.17
C LEU A 52 -2.59 -2.92 17.68
N SER A 53 -1.39 -2.55 18.13
CA SER A 53 -1.16 -2.25 19.54
C SER A 53 -2.01 -1.07 20.04
N ALA A 54 -2.20 -0.04 19.21
CA ALA A 54 -3.00 1.12 19.54
C ALA A 54 -4.50 0.76 19.62
N ILE A 55 -5.00 -0.09 18.71
CA ILE A 55 -6.41 -0.54 18.71
C ILE A 55 -6.71 -1.41 19.94
N VAL A 56 -5.80 -2.31 20.32
CA VAL A 56 -5.91 -3.11 21.55
C VAL A 56 -5.88 -2.23 22.80
N LYS A 57 -4.97 -1.24 22.87
CA LYS A 57 -4.93 -0.27 23.99
C LYS A 57 -6.23 0.52 24.12
N ARG A 58 -6.92 0.78 23.01
CA ARG A 58 -8.25 1.42 22.97
C ARG A 58 -9.42 0.46 23.23
N LYS A 59 -9.13 -0.80 23.58
CA LYS A 59 -10.12 -1.86 23.87
C LYS A 59 -11.07 -2.16 22.70
N GLN A 60 -10.62 -1.92 21.47
CA GLN A 60 -11.39 -2.19 20.25
C GLN A 60 -11.10 -3.57 19.63
N LEU A 61 -9.98 -4.18 20.03
CA LEU A 61 -9.59 -5.54 19.68
C LEU A 61 -9.08 -6.25 20.93
N THR A 62 -9.33 -7.55 21.03
CA THR A 62 -8.65 -8.43 21.99
C THR A 62 -7.23 -8.74 21.52
N GLN A 63 -6.39 -9.22 22.44
CA GLN A 63 -5.02 -9.64 22.09
C GLN A 63 -5.03 -10.78 21.05
N ASN A 64 -5.95 -11.73 21.16
CA ASN A 64 -6.06 -12.85 20.22
C ASN A 64 -6.47 -12.38 18.82
N GLU A 65 -7.43 -11.45 18.71
CA GLU A 65 -7.84 -10.91 17.41
C GLU A 65 -6.70 -10.10 16.76
N ALA A 66 -5.92 -9.37 17.55
CA ALA A 66 -4.74 -8.67 17.02
C ALA A 66 -3.68 -9.63 16.48
N MET A 67 -3.44 -10.76 17.16
CA MET A 67 -2.51 -11.79 16.67
C MET A 67 -3.02 -12.46 15.38
N GLN A 68 -4.33 -12.71 15.26
CA GLN A 68 -4.91 -13.20 14.02
C GLN A 68 -4.84 -12.15 12.90
N ALA A 69 -5.04 -10.88 13.21
CA ALA A 69 -4.99 -9.79 12.24
C ALA A 69 -3.59 -9.63 11.63
N ILE A 70 -2.51 -9.76 12.42
CA ILE A 70 -1.15 -9.68 11.89
C ILE A 70 -0.81 -10.90 11.00
N GLU A 71 -1.27 -12.10 11.34
CA GLU A 71 -1.11 -13.30 10.49
C GLU A 71 -1.81 -13.10 9.13
N LEU A 72 -3.03 -12.58 9.14
CA LEU A 72 -3.77 -12.25 7.92
C LEU A 72 -3.08 -11.16 7.10
N ALA A 73 -2.54 -10.14 7.74
CA ALA A 73 -1.81 -9.07 7.07
C ALA A 73 -0.52 -9.58 6.40
N GLN A 74 0.20 -10.48 7.06
CA GLN A 74 1.42 -11.10 6.51
C GLN A 74 1.15 -12.05 5.33
N ALA A 75 -0.07 -12.59 5.23
CA ALA A 75 -0.48 -13.39 4.08
C ALA A 75 -0.68 -12.55 2.80
N ILE A 76 -0.77 -11.23 2.90
CA ILE A 76 -0.90 -10.33 1.74
C ILE A 76 0.47 -10.25 1.04
N PRO A 77 0.56 -10.58 -0.26
CA PRO A 77 1.82 -10.57 -0.99
C PRO A 77 2.26 -9.13 -1.29
N VAL A 78 3.03 -8.55 -0.38
CA VAL A 78 3.66 -7.23 -0.52
C VAL A 78 5.16 -7.39 -0.65
N ARG A 79 5.75 -6.81 -1.71
CA ARG A 79 7.20 -6.73 -1.85
C ARG A 79 7.73 -5.59 -0.98
N LEU A 80 8.45 -5.94 0.07
CA LEU A 80 9.14 -4.96 0.92
C LEU A 80 10.40 -4.46 0.21
N VAL A 81 10.61 -3.14 0.25
CA VAL A 81 11.77 -2.49 -0.37
C VAL A 81 12.48 -1.57 0.60
N GLN A 82 13.80 -1.49 0.47
CA GLN A 82 14.61 -0.51 1.18
C GLN A 82 14.44 0.87 0.56
N VAL A 83 14.32 1.87 1.43
CA VAL A 83 14.09 3.27 1.07
C VAL A 83 15.33 4.08 1.41
N ASP A 84 15.67 5.04 0.55
CA ASP A 84 16.73 6.01 0.83
C ASP A 84 16.26 6.99 1.91
N ILE A 85 16.80 6.81 3.12
CA ILE A 85 16.42 7.59 4.31
C ILE A 85 16.74 9.07 4.12
N ASN A 86 17.84 9.42 3.44
CA ASN A 86 18.22 10.83 3.26
C ASN A 86 17.19 11.54 2.37
N LYS A 87 16.83 10.92 1.23
CA LYS A 87 15.79 11.47 0.33
C LYS A 87 14.43 11.53 1.00
N ALA A 88 14.08 10.53 1.81
CA ALA A 88 12.83 10.55 2.56
C ALA A 88 12.82 11.67 3.61
N LEU A 89 13.94 11.90 4.30
CA LEU A 89 14.08 13.00 5.26
C LEU A 89 13.97 14.36 4.58
N GLU A 90 14.58 14.55 3.41
CA GLU A 90 14.41 15.77 2.60
C GLU A 90 12.94 16.03 2.25
N LEU A 91 12.20 15.00 1.83
CA LEU A 91 10.76 15.11 1.59
C LEU A 91 9.99 15.44 2.86
N ALA A 92 10.34 14.81 3.98
CA ALA A 92 9.69 15.03 5.28
C ALA A 92 9.81 16.49 5.71
N LEU A 93 11.01 17.05 5.64
CA LEU A 93 11.29 18.45 5.97
C LEU A 93 10.63 19.40 4.98
N LYS A 94 10.71 19.11 3.68
CA LYS A 94 10.14 19.96 2.62
C LYS A 94 8.63 20.11 2.74
N PHE A 95 7.91 19.02 3.02
CA PHE A 95 6.45 19.02 3.10
C PHE A 95 5.92 19.07 4.54
N ASN A 96 6.80 19.23 5.53
CA ASN A 96 6.47 19.24 6.95
C ASN A 96 5.60 18.04 7.37
N ILE A 97 6.03 16.83 7.00
CA ILE A 97 5.39 15.54 7.33
C ILE A 97 6.33 14.68 8.17
N TYR A 98 5.80 13.61 8.77
CA TYR A 98 6.64 12.65 9.48
C TYR A 98 7.48 11.83 8.51
N ALA A 99 8.66 11.40 8.96
CA ALA A 99 9.55 10.55 8.17
C ALA A 99 8.89 9.24 7.72
N TYR A 100 7.99 8.69 8.55
CA TYR A 100 7.21 7.50 8.22
C TYR A 100 6.41 7.68 6.93
N ASP A 101 5.60 8.75 6.82
CA ASP A 101 4.84 9.07 5.61
C ASP A 101 5.78 9.30 4.40
N ALA A 102 6.90 9.99 4.65
CA ALA A 102 7.88 10.25 3.62
C ALA A 102 8.55 8.98 3.07
N TYR A 103 8.69 7.91 3.87
CA TYR A 103 9.20 6.63 3.37
C TYR A 103 8.28 6.02 2.31
N PHE A 104 6.96 6.09 2.50
CA PHE A 104 5.98 5.60 1.52
C PHE A 104 6.00 6.45 0.24
N LEU A 105 6.11 7.77 0.38
CA LEU A 105 6.21 8.68 -0.77
C LEU A 105 7.51 8.46 -1.56
N GLN A 106 8.63 8.30 -0.87
CA GLN A 106 9.92 8.00 -1.50
C GLN A 106 9.87 6.64 -2.23
N CYS A 107 9.25 5.64 -1.62
CA CYS A 107 9.07 4.32 -2.23
C CYS A 107 8.23 4.43 -3.52
N ALA A 108 7.14 5.20 -3.48
CA ALA A 108 6.31 5.42 -4.66
C ALA A 108 7.07 6.13 -5.79
N LEU A 109 7.88 7.14 -5.46
CA LEU A 109 8.72 7.85 -6.43
C LEU A 109 9.81 6.96 -7.04
N SER A 110 10.57 6.24 -6.20
CA SER A 110 11.68 5.40 -6.64
C SER A 110 11.24 4.25 -7.54
N LEU A 111 10.04 3.69 -7.29
CA LEU A 111 9.46 2.63 -8.11
C LEU A 111 8.53 3.13 -9.21
N SER A 112 8.32 4.45 -9.31
CA SER A 112 7.36 5.07 -10.24
C SER A 112 5.96 4.42 -10.18
N CYS A 113 5.49 4.12 -8.97
CA CYS A 113 4.21 3.45 -8.75
C CYS A 113 3.17 4.37 -8.12
N SER A 114 1.90 4.02 -8.32
CA SER A 114 0.79 4.71 -7.67
C SER A 114 0.79 4.45 -6.15
N LEU A 115 0.40 5.44 -5.37
CA LEU A 115 0.30 5.36 -3.91
C LEU A 115 -1.13 5.01 -3.49
N LEU A 116 -1.29 3.92 -2.74
CA LEU A 116 -2.54 3.59 -2.05
C LEU A 116 -2.45 4.08 -0.60
N THR A 117 -3.33 5.00 -0.20
CA THR A 117 -3.37 5.48 1.18
C THR A 117 -4.71 6.07 1.56
N LEU A 118 -5.06 6.03 2.85
CA LEU A 118 -6.21 6.72 3.42
C LEU A 118 -5.84 8.07 4.07
N ASP A 119 -4.55 8.37 4.24
CA ASP A 119 -4.10 9.60 4.88
C ASP A 119 -4.26 10.81 3.95
N LYS A 120 -5.09 11.77 4.34
CA LYS A 120 -5.40 12.96 3.53
C LYS A 120 -4.17 13.82 3.24
N LYS A 121 -3.29 14.02 4.23
CA LYS A 121 -2.09 14.85 4.09
C LYS A 121 -1.09 14.17 3.15
N MET A 122 -0.92 12.86 3.28
CA MET A 122 -0.06 12.10 2.37
C MET A 122 -0.60 12.11 0.93
N LYS A 123 -1.94 12.06 0.73
CA LYS A 123 -2.55 12.23 -0.61
C LYS A 123 -2.24 13.60 -1.21
N GLU A 124 -2.32 14.67 -0.43
CA GLU A 124 -2.01 16.03 -0.89
C GLU A 124 -0.55 16.13 -1.34
N VAL A 125 0.38 15.62 -0.53
CA VAL A 125 1.81 15.61 -0.88
C VAL A 125 2.08 14.73 -2.11
N ALA A 126 1.44 13.56 -2.20
CA ALA A 126 1.55 12.69 -3.38
C ALA A 126 1.11 13.40 -4.67
N LYS A 127 0.02 14.16 -4.63
CA LYS A 127 -0.44 14.97 -5.77
C LYS A 127 0.56 16.05 -6.15
N GLN A 128 1.18 16.73 -5.18
CA GLN A 128 2.23 17.71 -5.44
C GLN A 128 3.49 17.09 -6.04
N LEU A 129 3.75 15.82 -5.75
CA LEU A 129 4.84 15.03 -6.32
C LEU A 129 4.49 14.33 -7.63
N ASN A 130 3.32 14.61 -8.21
CA ASN A 130 2.77 13.96 -9.42
C ASN A 130 2.66 12.43 -9.31
N ILE A 131 2.45 11.92 -8.09
CA ILE A 131 2.20 10.50 -7.83
C ILE A 131 0.69 10.25 -7.97
N VAL A 132 0.33 9.24 -8.76
CA VAL A 132 -1.08 8.81 -8.88
C VAL A 132 -1.53 8.20 -7.56
N VAL A 133 -2.61 8.72 -6.98
CA VAL A 133 -3.19 8.20 -5.73
C VAL A 133 -4.35 7.27 -6.04
N LEU A 134 -4.38 6.11 -5.37
CA LEU A 134 -5.49 5.15 -5.37
C LEU A 134 -6.27 5.30 -4.06
N GLU A 135 -7.60 5.30 -4.15
CA GLU A 135 -8.53 5.44 -3.00
C GLU A 135 -9.36 4.19 -2.77
#